data_AF-A0A2E0K0V6-F1
#
_entry.id   AF-A0A2E0K0V6-F1
#
_cell.length_a   1.000
_cell.length_b   1.000
_cell.length_c   1.000
_cell.angle_alpha   90.00
_cell.angle_beta   90.00
_cell.angle_gamma   90.00
#
_symmetry.space_group_name_H-M   'P 1'
#
loop_
_entity.id
_entity.type
_entity.pdbx_description
1 polymer ?
#
loop_
_entity_poly.entity_id
_entity_poly.type
_entity_poly.pdbx_seq_one_letter_code
_entity_poly.pdbx_strand_id
1 'polypeptide(L)'
;MNLITGESRDGLKDVPLSAELAAFAESIAKRDEEDVLSVFRESLAAAAGQEAVVDAAAVAANFQRMVRIADSTGIPLDSPQRTFSEKVWDELKLDRMPRAHN
;
A
#
# COMPACT_ATOMS: atom_id res chain seq x y z
N MET A 1 -0.75 -5.29 -10.66
CA MET A 1 -1.53 -4.14 -11.16
C MET A 1 -2.85 -4.12 -10.42
N ASN A 2 -2.98 -3.30 -9.37
CA ASN A 2 -4.13 -2.41 -9.11
C ASN A 2 -3.83 -1.35 -8.01
N LEU A 3 -3.44 -1.66 -6.78
CA LEU A 3 -3.78 -2.84 -5.95
C LEU A 3 -3.96 -2.51 -4.45
N ILE A 4 -3.50 -1.33 -3.99
CA ILE A 4 -4.28 -0.53 -3.01
C ILE A 4 -5.03 0.61 -3.74
N THR A 5 -5.29 0.33 -5.02
CA THR A 5 -6.35 0.80 -5.93
C THR A 5 -6.49 2.29 -6.22
N GLY A 6 -5.73 2.73 -7.23
CA GLY A 6 -5.91 4.00 -7.95
C GLY A 6 -5.15 3.97 -9.29
N GLU A 7 -5.62 3.16 -10.25
CA GLU A 7 -4.80 2.73 -11.39
C GLU A 7 -4.49 3.79 -12.45
N SER A 8 -3.20 4.08 -12.62
CA SER A 8 -2.59 4.19 -13.95
C SER A 8 -1.12 3.80 -13.90
N ARG A 9 -0.64 3.07 -14.92
CA ARG A 9 0.78 2.70 -15.03
C ARG A 9 1.67 3.91 -15.34
N ASP A 10 1.09 5.00 -15.81
CA ASP A 10 1.79 6.12 -16.43
C ASP A 10 2.77 6.83 -15.49
N GLY A 11 2.42 7.01 -14.21
CA GLY A 11 3.30 7.66 -13.23
C GLY A 11 4.53 6.86 -12.81
N LEU A 12 4.64 5.58 -13.20
CA LEU A 12 5.73 4.67 -12.81
C LEU A 12 6.56 4.16 -14.00
N LYS A 13 6.24 4.56 -15.24
CA LYS A 13 6.96 4.14 -16.46
C LYS A 13 8.44 4.54 -16.43
N ASP A 14 8.72 5.71 -15.85
CA ASP A 14 10.05 6.31 -15.81
C ASP A 14 10.86 5.93 -14.56
N VAL A 15 10.27 5.14 -13.65
CA VAL A 15 10.94 4.62 -12.45
C VAL A 15 11.53 3.24 -12.78
N PRO A 16 12.86 3.06 -12.72
CA PRO A 16 13.49 1.76 -12.95
C PRO A 16 12.94 0.68 -12.01
N LEU A 17 12.76 -0.54 -12.54
CA LEU A 17 12.28 -1.71 -11.79
C LEU A 17 10.94 -1.53 -11.07
N SER A 18 10.11 -0.57 -11.52
CA SER A 18 8.86 -0.24 -10.85
C SER A 18 7.84 -1.38 -10.84
N ALA A 19 7.90 -2.30 -11.82
CA ALA A 19 7.03 -3.46 -11.88
C ALA A 19 7.40 -4.51 -10.80
N GLU A 20 8.69 -4.81 -10.67
CA GLU A 20 9.25 -5.77 -9.74
C GLU A 20 9.12 -5.27 -8.28
N LEU A 21 9.47 -3.99 -8.06
CA LEU A 21 9.31 -3.33 -6.77
C LEU A 21 7.84 -3.26 -6.32
N ALA A 22 6.93 -2.88 -7.23
CA ALA A 22 5.50 -2.83 -6.91
C ALA A 22 4.94 -4.23 -6.61
N ALA A 23 5.25 -5.24 -7.43
CA ALA A 23 4.75 -6.60 -7.22
C ALA A 23 5.19 -7.19 -5.86
N PHE A 24 6.45 -7.00 -5.49
CA PHE A 24 6.97 -7.44 -4.19
C PHE A 24 6.32 -6.69 -3.02
N ALA A 25 6.20 -5.36 -3.10
CA ALA A 25 5.57 -4.55 -2.05
C ALA A 25 4.05 -4.82 -1.93
N GLU A 26 3.34 -5.03 -3.05
CA GLU A 26 1.93 -5.43 -3.09
C GLU A 26 1.71 -6.77 -2.39
N SER A 27 2.60 -7.75 -2.62
CA SER A 27 2.49 -9.08 -2.01
C SER A 27 2.65 -9.05 -0.48
N ILE A 28 3.62 -8.26 0.01
CA ILE A 28 3.78 -7.96 1.45
C ILE A 28 2.52 -7.28 2.02
N ALA A 29 1.95 -6.32 1.29
CA ALA A 29 0.79 -5.56 1.76
C ALA A 29 -0.50 -6.41 1.86
N LYS A 30 -0.71 -7.32 0.89
CA LYS A 30 -1.81 -8.29 0.91
C LYS A 30 -1.66 -9.37 1.97
N ARG A 31 -0.40 -9.63 2.40
CA ARG A 31 -0.01 -10.79 3.22
C ARG A 31 -0.26 -12.11 2.45
N ASP A 32 0.17 -12.14 1.19
CA ASP A 32 0.16 -13.38 0.41
C ASP A 32 1.02 -14.45 1.11
N GLU A 33 0.74 -15.73 0.84
CA GLU A 33 1.48 -16.86 1.38
C GLU A 33 2.93 -16.89 0.86
N GLU A 34 3.86 -17.55 1.58
CA GLU A 34 5.31 -17.52 1.26
C GLU A 34 5.60 -18.07 -0.15
N ASP A 35 4.81 -19.03 -0.66
CA ASP A 35 4.93 -19.56 -2.02
C ASP A 35 4.66 -18.50 -3.11
N VAL A 36 3.84 -17.49 -2.81
CA VAL A 36 3.56 -16.36 -3.71
C VAL A 36 4.56 -15.21 -3.48
N LEU A 37 4.87 -14.92 -2.22
CA LEU A 37 5.83 -13.88 -1.86
C LEU A 37 7.25 -14.19 -2.35
N SER A 38 7.66 -15.46 -2.31
CA SER A 38 8.97 -15.93 -2.79
C SER A 38 9.15 -15.67 -4.29
N VAL A 39 8.15 -15.92 -5.13
CA VAL A 39 8.20 -15.63 -6.58
C VAL A 39 8.52 -14.16 -6.85
N PHE A 40 7.88 -13.22 -6.16
CA PHE A 40 8.16 -11.79 -6.33
C PHE A 40 9.51 -11.36 -5.71
N ARG A 41 9.90 -11.97 -4.58
CA ARG A 41 11.20 -11.75 -3.94
C ARG A 41 12.35 -12.18 -4.86
N GLU A 42 12.23 -13.36 -5.47
CA GLU A 42 13.21 -13.92 -6.41
C GLU A 42 13.25 -13.13 -7.72
N SER A 43 12.09 -12.70 -8.25
CA SER A 43 12.03 -11.82 -9.42
C SER A 43 12.76 -10.49 -9.19
N LEU A 44 12.58 -9.87 -8.02
CA LEU A 44 13.30 -8.65 -7.65
C LEU A 44 14.80 -8.92 -7.42
N ALA A 45 15.16 -10.03 -6.76
CA ALA A 45 16.56 -10.43 -6.57
C ALA A 45 17.29 -10.65 -7.90
N ALA A 46 16.63 -11.25 -8.89
CA ALA A 46 17.18 -11.49 -10.22
C ALA A 46 17.40 -10.19 -11.03
N ALA A 47 16.55 -9.17 -10.81
CA ALA A 47 16.64 -7.89 -11.50
C ALA A 47 17.56 -6.86 -10.82
N ALA A 48 17.67 -6.90 -9.48
CA ALA A 48 18.28 -5.85 -8.67
C ALA A 48 19.38 -6.33 -7.69
N GLY A 49 19.53 -7.64 -7.50
CA GLY A 49 20.39 -8.22 -6.47
C GLY A 49 19.73 -8.30 -5.09
N GLN A 50 20.36 -9.05 -4.17
CA GLN A 50 19.80 -9.33 -2.85
C GLN A 50 19.78 -8.11 -1.92
N GLU A 51 20.73 -7.19 -2.03
CA GLU A 51 20.75 -5.96 -1.21
C GLU A 51 19.53 -5.09 -1.47
N ALA A 52 19.16 -4.91 -2.76
CA ALA A 52 17.96 -4.17 -3.16
C ALA A 52 16.65 -4.81 -2.65
N VAL A 53 16.61 -6.14 -2.50
CA VAL A 53 15.46 -6.85 -1.89
C VAL A 53 15.34 -6.53 -0.40
N VAL A 54 16.47 -6.45 0.32
CA VAL A 54 16.49 -6.08 1.74
C VAL A 54 15.99 -4.64 1.92
N ASP A 55 16.47 -3.70 1.12
CA ASP A 55 16.02 -2.30 1.16
C ASP A 55 14.53 -2.17 0.80
N ALA A 56 14.06 -2.83 -0.26
CA ALA A 56 12.65 -2.85 -0.64
C ALA A 56 11.76 -3.44 0.47
N ALA A 57 12.20 -4.52 1.12
CA ALA A 57 11.49 -5.13 2.24
C ALA A 57 11.43 -4.19 3.46
N ALA A 58 12.53 -3.48 3.77
CA ALA A 58 12.58 -2.51 4.86
C ALA A 58 11.61 -1.32 4.61
N VAL A 59 11.56 -0.81 3.37
CA VAL A 59 10.62 0.24 2.97
C VAL A 59 9.17 -0.26 3.07
N ALA A 60 8.83 -1.41 2.51
CA ALA A 60 7.49 -1.99 2.58
C ALA A 60 7.03 -2.23 4.03
N ALA A 61 7.92 -2.78 4.88
CA ALA A 61 7.65 -2.98 6.30
C ALA A 61 7.42 -1.67 7.07
N ASN A 62 8.16 -0.60 6.72
CA ASN A 62 7.98 0.73 7.31
C ASN A 62 6.59 1.31 7.01
N PHE A 63 6.10 1.20 5.76
CA PHE A 63 4.73 1.60 5.42
C PHE A 63 3.67 0.77 6.15
N GLN A 64 3.86 -0.55 6.20
CA GLN A 64 2.96 -1.46 6.93
C GLN A 64 2.91 -1.17 8.45
N ARG A 65 3.99 -0.66 9.05
CA ARG A 65 3.97 -0.18 10.44
C ARG A 65 3.09 1.07 10.58
N MET A 66 3.25 2.05 9.68
CA MET A 66 2.51 3.32 9.76
C MET A 66 1.00 3.10 9.60
N VAL A 67 0.58 2.30 8.63
CA VAL A 67 -0.84 1.94 8.42
C VAL A 67 -1.43 1.30 9.68
N ARG A 68 -0.78 0.28 10.26
CA ARG A 68 -1.26 -0.36 11.50
C ARG A 68 -1.36 0.58 12.70
N ILE A 69 -0.46 1.58 12.81
CA ILE A 69 -0.56 2.60 13.86
C ILE A 69 -1.76 3.52 13.59
N ALA A 70 -1.94 3.98 12.36
CA ALA A 70 -3.07 4.83 11.97
C ALA A 70 -4.41 4.14 12.25
N ASP A 71 -4.59 2.90 11.75
CA ASP A 71 -5.80 2.10 11.93
C ASP A 71 -6.12 1.82 13.41
N SER A 72 -5.08 1.66 14.25
CA SER A 72 -5.27 1.33 15.67
C SER A 72 -5.52 2.54 16.57
N THR A 73 -5.15 3.75 16.13
CA THR A 73 -5.29 4.99 16.89
C THR A 73 -6.37 5.94 16.36
N GLY A 74 -6.82 5.78 15.12
CA GLY A 74 -7.76 6.69 14.45
C GLY A 74 -7.10 8.05 14.19
N ILE A 75 -6.01 8.05 13.43
CA ILE A 75 -5.32 9.30 13.05
C ILE A 75 -6.25 10.10 12.14
N PRO A 76 -6.72 11.30 12.57
CA PRO A 76 -7.69 12.06 11.80
C PRO A 76 -7.11 12.53 10.47
N LEU A 77 -7.96 12.52 9.43
CA LEU A 77 -7.63 13.07 8.12
C LEU A 77 -7.41 14.59 8.18
N ASP A 78 -6.41 15.08 7.45
CA ASP A 78 -6.19 16.51 7.26
C ASP A 78 -7.35 17.13 6.46
N SER A 79 -7.61 18.42 6.67
CA SER A 79 -8.81 19.11 6.16
C SER A 79 -9.14 18.86 4.67
N PRO A 80 -8.18 18.86 3.72
CA PRO A 80 -8.49 18.59 2.31
C PRO A 80 -8.97 17.15 2.03
N GLN A 81 -8.45 16.18 2.79
CA GLN A 81 -8.80 14.76 2.66
C GLN A 81 -10.16 14.48 3.30
N ARG A 82 -10.45 15.11 4.45
CA ARG A 82 -11.75 15.02 5.13
C ARG A 82 -12.91 15.43 4.21
N THR A 83 -12.81 16.55 3.48
CA THR A 83 -13.90 17.02 2.59
C THR A 83 -14.23 16.04 1.45
N PHE A 84 -13.24 15.30 0.94
CA PHE A 84 -13.50 14.22 -0.02
C PHE A 84 -14.22 13.03 0.64
N SER A 85 -13.76 12.64 1.84
CA SER A 85 -14.33 11.53 2.61
C SER A 85 -15.77 11.79 3.07
N GLU A 86 -16.11 13.03 3.46
CA GLU A 86 -17.46 13.44 3.87
C GLU A 86 -18.52 13.08 2.82
N LYS A 87 -18.26 13.33 1.53
CA LYS A 87 -19.16 12.96 0.43
C LYS A 87 -19.39 11.44 0.35
N VAL A 88 -18.32 10.65 0.55
CA VAL A 88 -18.39 9.19 0.52
C VAL A 88 -19.10 8.63 1.76
N TRP A 89 -18.92 9.26 2.93
CA TRP A 89 -19.61 8.88 4.16
C TRP A 89 -21.12 9.12 4.08
N ASP A 90 -21.55 10.24 3.48
CA ASP A 90 -22.97 10.54 3.24
C ASP A 90 -23.60 9.56 2.23
N GLU A 91 -22.93 9.29 1.10
CA GLU A 91 -23.40 8.33 0.10
C GLU A 91 -23.56 6.91 0.66
N LEU A 92 -22.63 6.49 1.53
CA LEU A 92 -22.63 5.15 2.15
C LEU A 92 -23.41 5.06 3.48
N LYS A 93 -23.94 6.18 4.00
CA LYS A 93 -24.65 6.28 5.29
C LYS A 93 -23.85 5.67 6.44
N LEU A 94 -22.64 6.20 6.59
CA LEU A 94 -21.66 5.79 7.62
C LEU A 94 -21.74 6.61 8.91
N ASP A 95 -22.56 7.66 8.92
CA ASP A 95 -22.98 8.45 10.09
C ASP A 95 -23.45 7.58 11.28
N ARG A 96 -24.14 6.47 10.99
CA ARG A 96 -24.57 5.47 11.99
C ARG A 96 -23.42 4.68 12.64
N MET A 97 -22.19 4.84 12.17
CA MET A 97 -21.00 4.14 12.66
C MET A 97 -20.01 5.17 13.23
N PRO A 98 -19.99 5.43 14.54
CA PRO A 98 -19.17 6.50 15.15
C PRO A 98 -17.66 6.42 14.89
N ARG A 99 -17.16 5.26 14.43
CA ARG A 99 -15.76 5.04 14.03
C ARG A 99 -15.46 5.35 12.56
N ALA A 100 -16.45 5.72 11.74
CA ALA A 100 -16.22 6.06 10.33
C ALA A 100 -15.63 7.47 10.13
N HIS A 101 -15.60 8.29 11.17
CA HIS A 101 -15.15 9.70 11.13
C HIS A 101 -13.75 9.94 11.71
N ASN A 102 -13.08 8.86 12.17
CA ASN A 102 -11.75 8.81 12.77
C ASN A 102 -10.84 7.88 11.95
#